data_AF-A0A1E4L6Y8-F1
#
_entry.id   AF-A0A1E4L6Y8-F1
#
_cell.length_a   1.000
_cell.length_b   1.000
_cell.length_c   1.000
_cell.angle_alpha   90.00
_cell.angle_beta   90.00
_cell.angle_gamma   90.00
#
_symmetry.space_group_name_H-M   'P 1'
#
loop_
_entity.id
_entity.type
_entity.pdbx_description
1 polymer ?
#
loop_
_entity_poly.entity_id
_entity_poly.type
_entity_poly.pdbx_seq_one_letter_code
_entity_poly.pdbx_strand_id
1 'polypeptide(L)'
;MQTIKLPDQDTPMNFTQARLTAVGKADELLKKPVIVAWKDDMTGKSAPEIPGGTGDRWHVYGESNEGMLELQVADAFHFIFTEAEGFEEPDTNLASLEDKGTKFLCLNDACTEEDRQSWILSDGMGG
;
A
#
# COMPACT_ATOMS: atom_id res chain seq x y z
N MET A 1 6.56 -3.16 -17.38
CA MET A 1 7.36 -3.21 -16.14
C MET A 1 8.69 -3.91 -16.42
N GLN A 2 9.80 -3.41 -15.89
CA GLN A 2 11.10 -4.10 -15.90
C GLN A 2 11.18 -5.06 -14.71
N THR A 3 11.74 -6.25 -14.88
CA THR A 3 11.97 -7.19 -13.76
C THR A 3 13.47 -7.42 -13.55
N ILE A 4 13.92 -7.35 -12.30
CA ILE A 4 15.31 -7.62 -11.90
C ILE A 4 15.30 -8.70 -10.82
N LYS A 5 16.06 -9.76 -11.06
CA LYS A 5 16.35 -10.79 -10.08
C LYS A 5 17.63 -10.42 -9.31
N LEU A 6 17.53 -10.28 -8.00
CA LEU A 6 18.68 -10.00 -7.16
C LEU A 6 19.51 -11.27 -6.94
N PRO A 7 20.84 -11.15 -6.77
CA PRO A 7 21.69 -12.31 -6.51
C PRO A 7 21.25 -13.07 -5.26
N ASP A 8 21.30 -14.41 -5.36
CA ASP A 8 21.05 -15.29 -4.24
C ASP A 8 21.99 -14.98 -3.08
N GLN A 9 21.48 -15.18 -1.88
CA GLN A 9 22.18 -14.90 -0.63
C GLN A 9 22.47 -16.23 0.06
N ASP A 10 23.64 -16.34 0.70
CA ASP A 10 24.06 -17.57 1.38
C ASP A 10 23.15 -17.95 2.57
N THR A 11 22.34 -16.99 3.06
CA THR A 11 21.42 -17.20 4.18
C THR A 11 19.97 -17.02 3.72
N PRO A 12 19.05 -17.94 4.07
CA PRO A 12 17.62 -17.78 3.79
C PRO A 12 17.09 -16.47 4.36
N MET A 13 16.42 -15.69 3.52
CA MET A 13 15.79 -14.42 3.92
C MET A 13 14.35 -14.65 4.35
N ASN A 14 13.93 -13.97 5.41
CA ASN A 14 12.51 -13.80 5.69
C ASN A 14 11.93 -12.61 4.88
N PHE A 15 10.60 -12.49 4.86
CA PHE A 15 9.90 -11.43 4.12
C PHE A 15 10.40 -10.02 4.46
N THR A 16 10.62 -9.73 5.74
CA THR A 16 11.10 -8.41 6.19
C THR A 16 12.49 -8.10 5.63
N GLN A 17 13.40 -9.07 5.68
CA GLN A 17 14.75 -8.92 5.13
C GLN A 17 14.70 -8.74 3.61
N ALA A 18 13.94 -9.58 2.91
CA ALA A 18 13.79 -9.49 1.46
C ALA A 18 13.19 -8.15 1.03
N ARG A 19 12.18 -7.65 1.76
CA ARG A 19 11.59 -6.33 1.54
C ARG A 19 12.61 -5.21 1.73
N LEU A 20 13.40 -5.23 2.79
CA LEU A 20 14.44 -4.21 3.02
C LEU A 20 15.50 -4.23 1.91
N THR A 21 15.91 -5.41 1.45
CA THR A 21 16.83 -5.55 0.31
C THR A 21 16.22 -4.99 -0.98
N ALA A 22 14.95 -5.30 -1.26
CA ALA A 22 14.25 -4.77 -2.42
C ALA A 22 14.13 -3.24 -2.35
N VAL A 23 13.74 -2.67 -1.21
CA VAL A 23 13.66 -1.21 -1.02
C VAL A 23 15.01 -0.55 -1.24
N GLY A 24 16.09 -1.07 -0.62
CA GLY A 24 17.42 -0.51 -0.82
C GLY A 24 17.86 -0.55 -2.28
N LYS A 25 17.52 -1.62 -3.02
CA LYS A 25 17.80 -1.69 -4.45
C LYS A 25 16.93 -0.74 -5.28
N ALA A 26 15.67 -0.57 -4.90
CA ALA A 26 14.77 0.37 -5.56
C ALA A 26 15.23 1.83 -5.37
N ASP A 27 15.76 2.19 -4.19
CA ASP A 27 16.32 3.52 -3.91
C ASP A 27 17.55 3.85 -4.77
N GLU A 28 18.28 2.84 -5.26
CA GLU A 28 19.38 3.04 -6.21
C GLU A 28 18.90 3.32 -7.64
N LEU A 29 17.68 2.88 -7.98
CA LEU A 29 17.17 2.86 -9.35
C LEU A 29 16.08 3.92 -9.60
N LEU A 30 15.34 4.28 -8.56
CA LEU A 30 14.20 5.20 -8.57
C LEU A 30 14.44 6.31 -7.54
N LYS A 31 13.88 7.50 -7.75
CA LYS A 31 14.07 8.66 -6.86
C LYS A 31 13.21 8.59 -5.59
N LYS A 32 11.96 8.15 -5.73
CA LYS A 32 11.00 8.00 -4.62
C LYS A 32 10.22 6.68 -4.79
N PRO A 33 10.86 5.52 -4.59
CA PRO A 33 10.22 4.23 -4.81
C PRO A 33 9.10 3.97 -3.81
N VAL A 34 7.96 3.48 -4.31
CA VAL A 34 6.83 3.02 -3.48
C VAL A 34 6.40 1.64 -3.93
N ILE A 35 6.20 0.72 -2.98
CA ILE A 35 5.69 -0.63 -3.26
C ILE A 35 4.20 -0.53 -3.55
N VAL A 36 3.81 -1.01 -4.74
CA VAL A 36 2.40 -1.04 -5.18
C VAL A 36 1.79 -2.42 -5.00
N ALA A 37 2.60 -3.47 -5.17
CA ALA A 37 2.17 -4.85 -4.97
C ALA A 37 3.34 -5.75 -4.57
N TRP A 38 3.06 -6.87 -3.91
CA TRP A 38 4.06 -7.88 -3.57
C TRP A 38 3.48 -9.29 -3.50
N LYS A 39 4.35 -10.30 -3.62
CA LYS A 39 4.02 -11.71 -3.38
C LYS A 39 5.16 -12.44 -2.67
N ASP A 40 4.78 -13.35 -1.78
CA ASP A 40 5.64 -14.34 -1.13
C ASP A 40 5.21 -15.72 -1.62
N ASP A 41 6.03 -16.32 -2.48
CA ASP A 41 5.77 -17.64 -3.06
C ASP A 41 5.84 -18.78 -2.04
N MET A 42 6.54 -18.60 -0.91
CA MET A 42 6.63 -19.65 0.12
C MET A 42 5.32 -19.79 0.89
N THR A 43 4.67 -18.66 1.17
CA THR A 43 3.40 -18.64 1.93
C THR A 43 2.18 -18.51 1.03
N GLY A 44 2.36 -18.19 -0.25
CA GLY A 44 1.31 -17.88 -1.21
C GLY A 44 0.61 -16.55 -0.94
N LYS A 45 1.11 -15.74 0.00
CA LYS A 45 0.52 -14.45 0.36
C LYS A 45 0.92 -13.37 -0.63
N SER A 46 0.04 -12.42 -0.86
CA SER A 46 0.30 -11.24 -1.69
C SER A 46 -0.44 -10.03 -1.14
N ALA A 47 0.01 -8.83 -1.51
CA ALA A 47 -0.81 -7.64 -1.38
C ALA A 47 -0.82 -6.84 -2.71
N PRO A 48 -1.97 -6.23 -3.06
CA PRO A 48 -3.25 -6.40 -2.40
C PRO A 48 -3.78 -7.85 -2.54
N GLU A 49 -4.49 -8.32 -1.50
CA GLU A 49 -5.24 -9.56 -1.60
C GLU A 49 -6.56 -9.25 -2.32
N ILE A 50 -6.81 -9.89 -3.46
CA ILE A 50 -7.98 -9.64 -4.30
C ILE A 50 -8.88 -10.88 -4.25
N PRO A 51 -9.96 -10.87 -3.45
CA PRO A 51 -10.86 -12.01 -3.31
C PRO A 51 -11.48 -12.46 -4.63
N GLY A 52 -11.61 -13.77 -4.82
CA GLY A 52 -12.17 -14.36 -6.04
C GLY A 52 -11.29 -14.18 -7.29
N GLY A 53 -10.05 -13.72 -7.12
CA GLY A 53 -9.05 -13.64 -8.17
C GLY A 53 -8.24 -14.92 -8.38
N THR A 54 -7.50 -14.97 -9.48
CA THR A 54 -6.39 -15.92 -9.68
C THR A 54 -5.19 -15.49 -8.84
N GLY A 55 -4.25 -16.43 -8.59
CA GLY A 55 -3.05 -16.18 -7.77
C GLY A 55 -2.13 -15.05 -8.27
N ASP A 56 -2.26 -14.64 -9.53
CA ASP A 56 -1.43 -13.59 -10.15
C ASP A 56 -2.09 -12.21 -10.20
N ARG A 57 -3.27 -12.03 -9.58
CA ARG A 57 -3.96 -10.74 -9.62
C ARG A 57 -3.20 -9.59 -8.95
N TRP A 58 -2.37 -9.87 -7.97
CA TRP A 58 -1.48 -8.86 -7.37
C TRP A 58 -0.52 -8.27 -8.42
N HIS A 59 -0.05 -9.10 -9.37
CA HIS A 59 0.87 -8.69 -10.43
C HIS A 59 0.16 -7.82 -11.45
N VAL A 60 -1.02 -8.24 -11.91
CA VAL A 60 -1.90 -7.45 -12.78
C VAL A 60 -2.26 -6.11 -12.13
N TYR A 61 -2.54 -6.11 -10.81
CA TYR A 61 -2.76 -4.88 -10.06
C TYR A 61 -1.53 -3.98 -10.09
N GLY A 62 -0.34 -4.52 -9.82
CA GLY A 62 0.92 -3.77 -9.90
C GLY A 62 1.12 -3.13 -11.27
N GLU A 63 0.97 -3.89 -12.36
CA GLU A 63 1.09 -3.37 -13.73
C GLU A 63 0.05 -2.28 -14.05
N SER A 64 -1.19 -2.45 -13.58
CA SER A 64 -2.28 -1.51 -13.82
C SER A 64 -2.18 -0.21 -13.00
N ASN A 65 -1.41 -0.22 -11.91
CA ASN A 65 -1.20 0.93 -11.02
C ASN A 65 0.23 1.47 -11.17
N GLU A 66 0.67 1.61 -12.42
CA GLU A 66 1.93 2.25 -12.79
C GLU A 66 3.19 1.55 -12.22
N GLY A 67 3.11 0.24 -11.98
CA GLY A 67 4.26 -0.59 -11.63
C GLY A 67 5.31 -0.55 -12.74
N MET A 68 6.49 -0.04 -12.42
CA MET A 68 7.58 0.15 -13.38
C MET A 68 8.74 -0.81 -13.16
N LEU A 69 8.98 -1.24 -11.91
CA LEU A 69 10.08 -2.10 -11.53
C LEU A 69 9.60 -3.24 -10.63
N GLU A 70 9.81 -4.48 -11.05
CA GLU A 70 9.66 -5.67 -10.20
C GLU A 70 11.03 -6.15 -9.74
N LEU A 71 11.20 -6.32 -8.43
CA LEU A 71 12.38 -6.91 -7.83
C LEU A 71 12.05 -8.28 -7.26
N GLN A 72 12.73 -9.31 -7.77
CA GLN A 72 12.67 -10.67 -7.25
C GLN A 72 13.86 -10.89 -6.30
N VAL A 73 13.57 -11.28 -5.06
CA VAL A 73 14.57 -11.46 -4.00
C VAL A 73 14.48 -12.88 -3.45
N ALA A 74 15.64 -13.55 -3.34
CA ALA A 74 15.79 -14.89 -2.78
C ALA A 74 14.85 -15.93 -3.41
N ASP A 75 14.61 -15.82 -4.72
CA ASP A 75 13.80 -16.74 -5.53
C ASP A 75 12.37 -16.99 -5.07
N ALA A 76 11.87 -16.18 -4.14
CA ALA A 76 10.57 -16.40 -3.51
C ALA A 76 9.77 -15.12 -3.26
N PHE A 77 10.43 -13.97 -3.15
CA PHE A 77 9.75 -12.73 -2.84
C PHE A 77 9.75 -11.80 -4.04
N HIS A 78 8.59 -11.27 -4.36
CA HIS A 78 8.38 -10.35 -5.47
C HIS A 78 7.86 -9.02 -4.95
N PHE A 79 8.45 -7.92 -5.40
CA PHE A 79 8.04 -6.57 -5.03
C PHE A 79 7.94 -5.69 -6.27
N ILE A 80 6.76 -5.14 -6.53
CA ILE A 80 6.52 -4.21 -7.63
C ILE A 80 6.54 -2.79 -7.08
N PHE A 81 7.36 -1.94 -7.69
CA PHE A 81 7.57 -0.55 -7.35
C PHE A 81 7.06 0.39 -8.44
N THR A 82 6.58 1.55 -7.99
CA THR A 82 6.36 2.76 -8.79
C THR A 82 7.19 3.92 -8.25
N GLU A 83 7.17 5.07 -8.92
CA GLU A 83 7.87 6.30 -8.51
C GLU A 83 6.86 7.36 -8.07
N ALA A 84 6.97 7.78 -6.81
CA ALA A 84 6.04 8.75 -6.23
C ALA A 84 6.36 10.22 -6.57
N GLU A 85 7.42 10.52 -7.33
CA GLU A 85 7.81 11.90 -7.66
C GLU A 85 6.73 12.67 -8.41
N GLY A 86 5.91 11.97 -9.23
CA GLY A 86 4.81 12.56 -9.99
C GLY A 86 3.50 12.73 -9.21
N PHE A 87 3.43 12.26 -7.96
CA PHE A 87 2.22 12.31 -7.15
C PHE A 87 2.28 13.48 -6.17
N GLU A 88 1.17 14.21 -6.07
CA GLU A 88 0.99 15.20 -5.02
C GLU A 88 0.78 14.48 -3.68
N GLU A 89 1.58 14.84 -2.67
CA GLU A 89 1.32 14.39 -1.31
C GLU A 89 -0.03 14.96 -0.85
N PRO A 90 -0.98 14.12 -0.42
CA PRO A 90 -2.27 14.61 0.05
C PRO A 90 -2.06 15.48 1.29
N ASP A 91 -2.87 16.54 1.44
CA ASP A 91 -2.89 17.33 2.66
C ASP A 91 -3.39 16.46 3.82
N THR A 92 -2.46 15.96 4.64
CA THR A 92 -2.75 15.09 5.77
C THR A 92 -3.24 15.90 6.96
N ASN A 93 -4.42 16.50 6.82
CA ASN A 93 -5.13 17.13 7.92
C ASN A 93 -5.88 16.08 8.76
N LEU A 94 -5.16 15.08 9.27
CA LEU A 94 -5.71 13.94 10.01
C LEU A 94 -5.42 14.04 11.51
N ALA A 95 -6.39 13.72 12.35
CA ALA A 95 -6.22 13.48 13.78
C ALA A 95 -6.57 12.05 14.16
N SER A 96 -5.87 11.54 15.18
CA SER A 96 -6.25 10.28 15.83
C SER A 96 -7.30 10.54 16.88
N LEU A 97 -8.46 9.91 16.75
CA LEU A 97 -9.50 9.85 17.79
C LEU A 97 -9.53 8.48 18.43
N GLU A 98 -9.96 8.40 19.69
CA GLU A 98 -10.19 7.13 20.38
C GLU A 98 -11.60 7.14 20.97
N ASP A 99 -12.41 6.14 20.61
CA ASP A 99 -13.71 5.88 21.25
C ASP A 99 -13.76 4.42 21.71
N LYS A 100 -14.04 4.23 23.01
CA LYS A 100 -14.16 2.90 23.64
C LYS A 100 -12.98 1.94 23.33
N GLY A 101 -11.76 2.48 23.27
CA GLY A 101 -10.54 1.73 22.98
C GLY A 101 -10.29 1.41 21.50
N THR A 102 -11.18 1.88 20.61
CA THR A 102 -10.96 1.81 19.16
C THR A 102 -10.36 3.12 18.67
N LYS A 103 -9.26 3.05 17.93
CA LYS A 103 -8.59 4.22 17.35
C LYS A 103 -9.07 4.46 15.93
N PHE A 104 -9.35 5.71 15.62
CA PHE A 104 -9.80 6.18 14.31
C PHE A 104 -8.87 7.28 13.80
N LEU A 105 -8.61 7.30 12.50
CA LEU A 105 -8.01 8.45 11.82
C LEU A 105 -9.13 9.25 11.17
N CYS A 106 -9.29 10.50 11.60
CA CYS A 106 -10.33 11.40 11.12
C CYS A 106 -9.71 12.62 10.46
N LEU A 107 -10.34 13.14 9.41
CA LEU A 107 -9.96 14.45 8.86
C LEU A 107 -10.43 15.53 9.84
N ASN A 108 -9.56 16.47 10.20
CA ASN A 108 -9.86 17.51 11.19
C ASN A 108 -11.08 18.37 10.82
N ASP A 109 -11.33 18.55 9.52
CA ASP A 109 -12.42 19.38 8.99
C ASP A 109 -13.53 18.56 8.31
N ALA A 110 -13.58 17.24 8.50
CA ALA A 110 -14.64 16.42 7.89
C ALA A 110 -16.03 16.64 8.51
N CYS A 111 -16.11 17.21 9.72
CA CYS A 111 -17.37 17.53 10.38
C CYS A 111 -17.47 19.06 10.55
N THR A 112 -17.99 19.75 9.54
CA THR A 112 -18.24 21.19 9.62
C THR A 112 -19.49 21.50 10.46
N GLU A 113 -19.63 22.74 10.92
CA GLU A 113 -20.86 23.17 11.62
C GLU A 113 -22.10 23.09 10.68
N GLU A 114 -21.90 23.15 9.37
CA GLU A 114 -22.94 22.95 8.35
C GLU A 114 -23.40 21.48 8.31
N ASP A 115 -22.47 20.52 8.39
CA ASP A 115 -22.79 19.08 8.50
C ASP A 115 -23.58 18.79 9.78
N ARG A 116 -23.21 19.45 10.89
CA ARG A 116 -23.91 19.35 12.18
C ARG A 116 -25.35 19.85 12.09
N GLN A 117 -25.57 21.00 11.43
CA GLN A 117 -26.92 21.55 11.23
C GLN A 117 -27.78 20.67 10.31
N SER A 118 -27.18 20.08 9.27
CA SER A 118 -27.88 19.15 8.37
C SER A 118 -28.39 17.90 9.10
N TRP A 119 -27.60 17.38 10.06
CA TRP A 119 -27.97 16.21 10.86
C TRP A 119 -29.12 16.52 11.83
N ILE A 120 -29.03 17.68 12.51
CA ILE A 120 -30.09 18.17 13.42
C ILE A 120 -31.41 18.42 12.67
N LEU A 121 -31.36 18.90 11.42
CA LEU A 121 -32.54 19.07 10.58
C LEU A 121 -33.12 17.73 10.08
N SER A 122 -32.28 16.71 9.89
CA SER A 122 -32.73 15.37 9.48
C SER A 122 -33.40 14.57 10.59
N ASP A 123 -32.93 14.71 11.83
CA ASP A 123 -33.53 14.08 13.03
C ASP A 123 -34.82 14.79 13.51
N GLY A 124 -35.16 15.94 12.89
CA GLY A 124 -36.38 16.70 13.17
C GLY A 124 -37.58 16.37 12.28
N MET A 125 -37.45 15.43 11.33
CA MET A 125 -38.55 14.98 10.46
C MET A 125 -38.72 13.46 10.52
N GLY A 126 -38.98 12.94 11.72
CA GLY A 126 -39.29 11.53 11.94
C GLY A 126 -40.18 11.32 13.16
N GLY A 127 -41.48 11.64 13.00
CA GLY A 127 -42.63 11.05 13.71
C GLY A 127 -42.62 11.02 15.23
#